data_AF-A0AAP3YJ13-F1
#
_entry.id   AF-A0AAP3YJ13-F1
#
_cell.length_a   1.000
_cell.length_b   1.000
_cell.length_c   1.000
_cell.angle_alpha   90.00
_cell.angle_beta   90.00
_cell.angle_gamma   90.00
#
_symmetry.space_group_name_H-M   'P 1'
#
loop_
_entity.id
_entity.type
_entity.pdbx_description
1 polymer ?
#
loop_
_entity_poly.entity_id
_entity_poly.type
_entity_poly.pdbx_seq_one_letter_code
_entity_poly.pdbx_strand_id
1 'polypeptide(L)'
;TRKDDLGTGKPIVDVILDRAGNKGTGKWSSQSALELGVPQSLITESVYARYISAMKDERVAASQVLPNPEFDLGDVNKKELVEKIRRALYFSKIMSYAQGFEQLRVASEKYDWNLNYGDMAKIWREGCIIRAQFLQKITDAYEENPELKNLMLDDYFKKIVEEYQNDVRDIAALAIKAGVACPGFSS
;
A
#
# COMPACT_ATOMS: atom_id res chain seq x y z
N THR A 1 19.30 1.78 -14.58
CA THR A 1 18.97 2.67 -13.45
C THR A 1 19.76 3.96 -13.60
N ARG A 2 19.26 5.11 -13.10
CA ARG A 2 20.00 6.38 -13.13
C ARG A 2 21.23 6.27 -12.21
N LYS A 3 22.41 6.65 -12.71
CA LYS A 3 23.64 6.69 -11.90
C LYS A 3 23.62 7.88 -10.95
N ASP A 4 24.36 7.78 -9.86
CA ASP A 4 24.62 8.89 -8.97
C ASP A 4 25.48 9.98 -9.66
N ASP A 5 25.03 11.22 -9.54
CA ASP A 5 25.67 12.39 -10.14
C ASP A 5 26.86 12.89 -9.29
N LEU A 6 27.04 12.36 -8.07
CA LEU A 6 28.14 12.70 -7.15
C LEU A 6 29.36 11.78 -7.28
N GLY A 7 29.39 10.92 -8.29
CA GLY A 7 30.60 10.16 -8.67
C GLY A 7 30.80 8.83 -7.97
N THR A 8 29.82 8.31 -7.21
CA THR A 8 29.94 6.97 -6.60
C THR A 8 29.89 5.82 -7.62
N GLY A 9 29.44 6.09 -8.85
CA GLY A 9 29.31 5.10 -9.93
C GLY A 9 28.17 4.08 -9.73
N LYS A 10 27.48 4.13 -8.59
CA LYS A 10 26.35 3.26 -8.23
C LYS A 10 25.02 3.84 -8.75
N PRO A 11 23.95 3.02 -8.84
CA PRO A 11 22.60 3.53 -8.97
C PRO A 11 22.28 4.54 -7.86
N ILE A 12 21.68 5.69 -8.20
CA ILE A 12 21.38 6.75 -7.23
C ILE A 12 20.52 6.26 -6.06
N VAL A 13 19.60 5.32 -6.30
CA VAL A 13 18.72 4.77 -5.27
C VAL A 13 19.49 4.03 -4.17
N ASP A 14 20.66 3.46 -4.47
CA ASP A 14 21.47 2.69 -3.52
C ASP A 14 22.32 3.58 -2.59
N VAL A 15 22.38 4.89 -2.88
CA VAL A 15 23.17 5.87 -2.11
C VAL A 15 22.31 6.91 -1.38
N ILE A 16 20.98 6.88 -1.59
CA ILE A 16 20.04 7.70 -0.83
C ILE A 16 19.87 7.11 0.57
N LEU A 17 19.95 7.97 1.59
CA LEU A 17 19.70 7.58 2.97
C LEU A 17 18.26 7.07 3.17
N ASP A 18 18.11 5.89 3.76
CA ASP A 18 16.84 5.20 4.04
C ASP A 18 16.09 5.81 5.25
N ARG A 19 15.93 7.14 5.25
CA ARG A 19 15.15 7.91 6.23
C ARG A 19 14.03 8.66 5.52
N ALA A 20 12.81 8.14 5.57
CA ALA A 20 11.67 8.75 4.88
C ALA A 20 11.11 9.94 5.67
N GLY A 21 11.14 11.13 5.05
CA GLY A 21 10.45 12.30 5.57
C GLY A 21 8.92 12.24 5.40
N ASN A 22 8.20 13.09 6.13
CA ASN A 22 6.77 13.30 5.97
C ASN A 22 6.36 14.72 6.43
N LYS A 23 5.21 15.21 5.95
CA LYS A 23 4.67 16.55 6.26
C LYS A 23 3.34 16.51 7.01
N GLY A 24 3.00 15.37 7.62
CA GLY A 24 1.81 15.24 8.46
C GLY A 24 0.52 14.73 7.79
N THR A 25 0.29 14.95 6.50
CA THR A 25 -0.99 14.57 5.84
C THR A 25 -1.30 13.06 5.90
N GLY A 26 -0.28 12.20 5.84
CA GLY A 26 -0.46 10.76 6.06
C GLY A 26 -0.93 10.44 7.47
N LYS A 27 -0.34 11.08 8.49
CA LYS A 27 -0.74 10.95 9.89
C LYS A 27 -2.19 11.41 10.09
N TRP A 28 -2.59 12.53 9.48
CA TRP A 28 -3.95 13.04 9.57
C TRP A 28 -4.99 12.06 9.02
N SER A 29 -4.69 11.37 7.91
CA SER A 29 -5.58 10.31 7.37
C SER A 29 -5.79 9.20 8.40
N SER A 30 -4.73 8.72 9.04
CA SER A 30 -4.79 7.67 10.07
C SER A 30 -5.50 8.14 11.34
N GLN A 31 -5.25 9.37 11.81
CA GLN A 31 -5.95 9.94 12.96
C GLN A 31 -7.46 10.06 12.69
N SER A 32 -7.83 10.57 11.51
CA SER A 32 -9.23 10.64 11.10
C SER A 32 -9.88 9.26 11.03
N ALA A 33 -9.18 8.23 10.54
CA ALA A 33 -9.72 6.87 10.51
C ALA A 33 -10.03 6.35 11.92
N LEU A 34 -9.13 6.60 12.89
CA LEU A 34 -9.35 6.25 14.30
C LEU A 34 -10.53 7.02 14.90
N GLU A 35 -10.66 8.32 14.63
CA GLU A 35 -11.77 9.17 15.10
C GLU A 35 -13.13 8.79 14.50
N LEU A 36 -13.13 8.21 13.29
CA LEU A 36 -14.31 7.73 12.58
C LEU A 36 -14.64 6.26 12.90
N GLY A 37 -13.74 5.53 13.57
CA GLY A 37 -13.91 4.09 13.81
C GLY A 37 -13.77 3.23 12.55
N VAL A 38 -12.96 3.67 11.58
CA VAL A 38 -12.78 2.98 10.28
C VAL A 38 -11.44 2.25 10.23
N PRO A 39 -11.40 0.96 9.81
CA PRO A 39 -10.18 0.18 9.74
C PRO A 39 -9.32 0.54 8.51
N GLN A 40 -8.54 1.63 8.60
CA GLN A 40 -7.58 2.03 7.56
C GLN A 40 -6.16 1.53 7.91
N SER A 41 -5.97 0.20 7.90
CA SER A 41 -4.73 -0.45 8.35
C SER A 41 -3.52 -0.09 7.46
N LEU A 42 -3.66 -0.22 6.14
CA LEU A 42 -2.51 -0.19 5.23
C LEU A 42 -1.87 1.19 5.13
N ILE A 43 -2.67 2.26 5.08
CA ILE A 43 -2.16 3.64 5.12
C ILE A 43 -1.51 3.94 6.47
N THR A 44 -2.05 3.42 7.56
CA THR A 44 -1.50 3.60 8.91
C THR A 44 -0.16 2.88 9.07
N GLU A 45 -0.05 1.64 8.60
CA GLU A 45 1.22 0.92 8.52
C GLU A 45 2.23 1.62 7.61
N SER A 46 1.77 2.25 6.52
CA SER A 46 2.64 3.07 5.66
C SER A 46 3.20 4.30 6.39
N VAL A 47 2.44 4.89 7.31
CA VAL A 47 2.90 5.99 8.17
C VAL A 47 3.93 5.48 9.18
N TYR A 48 3.65 4.36 9.85
CA TYR A 48 4.59 3.75 10.80
C TYR A 48 5.88 3.27 10.14
N ALA A 49 5.82 2.72 8.94
CA ALA A 49 6.99 2.34 8.15
C ALA A 49 7.91 3.55 7.88
N ARG A 50 7.35 4.76 7.69
CA ARG A 50 8.18 5.98 7.60
C ARG A 50 8.81 6.33 8.94
N TYR A 51 8.07 6.23 10.04
CA TYR A 51 8.58 6.55 11.38
C TYR A 51 9.74 5.64 11.78
N ILE A 52 9.60 4.31 11.61
CA ILE A 52 10.69 3.37 11.90
C ILE A 52 11.89 3.58 10.96
N SER A 53 11.67 4.00 9.70
CA SER A 53 12.78 4.36 8.80
C SER A 53 13.58 5.57 9.31
N ALA A 54 12.92 6.55 9.94
CA ALA A 54 13.58 7.72 10.50
C ALA A 54 14.47 7.39 11.71
N MET A 55 14.13 6.33 12.45
CA MET A 55 14.90 5.78 13.59
C MET A 55 16.14 4.99 13.12
N LYS A 56 16.89 5.52 12.15
CA LYS A 56 18.01 4.81 11.50
C LYS A 56 19.11 4.41 12.46
N ASP A 57 19.49 5.29 13.38
CA ASP A 57 20.61 5.01 14.30
C ASP A 57 20.22 3.87 15.27
N GLU A 58 18.98 3.87 15.74
CA GLU A 58 18.42 2.77 16.52
C GLU A 58 18.32 1.47 15.71
N ARG A 59 17.89 1.52 14.44
CA ARG A 59 17.85 0.34 13.56
C ARG A 59 19.24 -0.24 13.29
N VAL A 60 20.25 0.62 13.07
CA VAL A 60 21.64 0.19 12.87
C VAL A 60 22.20 -0.44 14.13
N ALA A 61 21.93 0.13 15.30
CA ALA A 61 22.33 -0.46 16.58
C ALA A 61 21.63 -1.80 16.82
N ALA A 62 20.32 -1.87 16.59
CA ALA A 62 19.53 -3.09 16.73
C ALA A 62 20.01 -4.21 15.80
N SER A 63 20.41 -3.88 14.56
CA SER A 63 20.90 -4.89 13.61
C SER A 63 22.20 -5.57 14.03
N GLN A 64 22.95 -5.01 14.99
CA GLN A 64 24.17 -5.64 15.52
C GLN A 64 23.89 -6.65 16.62
N VAL A 65 22.71 -6.61 17.24
CA VAL A 65 22.38 -7.41 18.43
C VAL A 65 21.18 -8.33 18.24
N LEU A 66 20.26 -7.99 17.33
CA LEU A 66 19.10 -8.82 17.02
C LEU A 66 19.46 -9.88 15.97
N PRO A 67 19.01 -11.13 16.15
CA PRO A 67 19.28 -12.19 15.19
C PRO A 67 18.49 -12.00 13.90
N ASN A 68 19.05 -12.48 12.79
CA ASN A 68 18.31 -12.67 11.54
C ASN A 68 17.84 -14.14 11.45
N PRO A 69 16.65 -14.41 10.89
CA PRO A 69 16.27 -15.78 10.60
C PRO A 69 17.20 -16.37 9.53
N GLU A 70 17.61 -17.61 9.71
CA GLU A 70 18.21 -18.40 8.63
C GLU A 70 17.10 -18.78 7.65
N PHE A 71 17.22 -18.35 6.40
CA PHE A 71 16.25 -18.64 5.36
C PHE A 71 16.95 -18.92 4.04
N ASP A 72 16.67 -20.10 3.49
CA ASP A 72 17.05 -20.46 2.12
C ASP A 72 15.80 -20.39 1.24
N LEU A 73 15.87 -19.58 0.18
CA LEU A 73 14.80 -19.49 -0.80
C LEU A 73 14.68 -20.78 -1.63
N GLY A 74 15.75 -21.57 -1.71
CA GLY A 74 15.83 -22.77 -2.54
C GLY A 74 15.78 -22.44 -4.03
N ASP A 75 15.53 -23.47 -4.84
CA ASP A 75 15.32 -23.31 -6.28
C ASP A 75 13.88 -22.86 -6.55
N VAL A 76 13.72 -21.58 -6.88
CA VAL A 76 12.41 -20.99 -7.21
C VAL A 76 12.40 -20.48 -8.64
N ASN A 77 11.26 -20.66 -9.31
CA ASN A 77 11.03 -20.02 -10.59
C ASN A 77 10.90 -18.50 -10.40
N LYS A 78 11.98 -17.76 -10.72
CA LYS A 78 12.02 -16.30 -10.60
C LYS A 78 10.88 -15.59 -11.32
N LYS A 79 10.45 -16.07 -12.50
CA LYS A 79 9.37 -15.43 -13.26
C LYS A 79 8.04 -15.57 -12.54
N GLU A 80 7.77 -16.76 -12.00
CA GLU A 80 6.58 -17.02 -11.21
C GLU A 80 6.56 -16.18 -9.93
N LEU A 81 7.68 -16.15 -9.19
CA LEU A 81 7.78 -15.37 -7.97
C LEU A 81 7.55 -13.86 -8.21
N VAL A 82 8.12 -13.31 -9.30
CA VAL A 82 7.89 -11.92 -9.69
C VAL A 82 6.41 -11.67 -10.03
N GLU A 83 5.74 -12.60 -10.70
CA GLU A 83 4.31 -12.46 -11.00
C GLU A 83 3.46 -12.51 -9.72
N LYS A 84 3.79 -13.40 -8.76
CA LYS A 84 3.11 -13.41 -7.46
C LYS A 84 3.29 -12.09 -6.71
N ILE A 85 4.50 -11.51 -6.73
CA ILE A 85 4.76 -10.19 -6.13
C ILE A 85 3.94 -9.10 -6.83
N ARG A 86 3.87 -9.11 -8.16
CA ARG A 86 3.06 -8.15 -8.93
C ARG A 86 1.58 -8.23 -8.55
N ARG A 87 1.06 -9.44 -8.42
CA ARG A 87 -0.34 -9.71 -8.02
C ARG A 87 -0.61 -9.30 -6.58
N ALA A 88 0.30 -9.64 -5.66
CA ALA A 88 0.23 -9.22 -4.26
C ALA A 88 0.22 -7.69 -4.11
N LEU A 89 1.07 -6.99 -4.88
CA LEU A 89 1.10 -5.53 -4.92
C LEU A 89 -0.22 -4.95 -5.43
N TYR A 90 -0.78 -5.51 -6.50
CA TYR A 90 -2.04 -5.02 -7.08
C TYR A 90 -3.23 -5.28 -6.14
N PHE A 91 -3.29 -6.46 -5.54
CA PHE A 91 -4.28 -6.81 -4.51
C PHE A 91 -4.22 -5.84 -3.32
N SER A 92 -3.02 -5.62 -2.77
CA SER A 92 -2.82 -4.74 -1.61
C SER A 92 -3.17 -3.29 -1.93
N LYS A 93 -2.93 -2.85 -3.18
CA LYS A 93 -3.42 -1.56 -3.67
C LYS A 93 -4.95 -1.49 -3.61
N ILE A 94 -5.66 -2.51 -4.08
CA ILE A 94 -7.14 -2.55 -4.00
C ILE A 94 -7.59 -2.47 -2.53
N MET A 95 -6.97 -3.22 -1.62
CA MET A 95 -7.30 -3.16 -0.19
C MET A 95 -7.13 -1.74 0.37
N SER A 96 -5.99 -1.09 0.08
CA SER A 96 -5.73 0.28 0.54
C SER A 96 -6.77 1.28 0.03
N TYR A 97 -7.19 1.16 -1.23
CA TYR A 97 -8.23 2.03 -1.79
C TYR A 97 -9.61 1.72 -1.20
N ALA A 98 -9.97 0.44 -1.02
CA ALA A 98 -11.22 0.04 -0.41
C ALA A 98 -11.36 0.63 1.01
N GLN A 99 -10.28 0.58 1.81
CA GLN A 99 -10.22 1.21 3.13
C GLN A 99 -10.37 2.73 3.07
N GLY A 100 -9.69 3.39 2.13
CA GLY A 100 -9.78 4.84 1.96
C GLY A 100 -11.17 5.32 1.53
N PHE A 101 -11.80 4.61 0.59
CA PHE A 101 -13.17 4.92 0.15
C PHE A 101 -14.20 4.63 1.25
N GLU A 102 -14.03 3.58 2.05
CA GLU A 102 -14.84 3.35 3.24
C GLU A 102 -14.71 4.51 4.25
N GLN A 103 -13.48 5.01 4.48
CA GLN A 103 -13.27 6.18 5.34
C GLN A 103 -13.99 7.41 4.82
N LEU A 104 -13.92 7.67 3.50
CA LEU A 104 -14.64 8.78 2.88
C LEU A 104 -16.15 8.63 3.01
N ARG A 105 -16.67 7.41 2.91
CA ARG A 105 -18.10 7.12 3.07
C ARG A 105 -18.58 7.43 4.48
N VAL A 106 -17.90 6.90 5.48
CA VAL A 106 -18.24 7.14 6.90
C VAL A 106 -18.07 8.62 7.25
N ALA A 107 -17.05 9.30 6.71
CA ALA A 107 -16.89 10.75 6.87
C ALA A 107 -18.04 11.53 6.22
N SER A 108 -18.45 11.16 5.00
CA SER A 108 -19.58 11.80 4.30
C SER A 108 -20.88 11.68 5.09
N GLU A 109 -21.13 10.51 5.69
CA GLU A 109 -22.30 10.26 6.54
C GLU A 109 -22.23 11.05 7.86
N LYS A 110 -21.06 11.09 8.51
CA LYS A 110 -20.88 11.81 9.79
C LYS A 110 -21.00 13.34 9.66
N TYR A 111 -20.55 13.88 8.52
CA TYR A 111 -20.43 15.33 8.32
C TYR A 111 -21.43 15.89 7.31
N ASP A 112 -22.41 15.09 6.86
CA ASP A 112 -23.46 15.48 5.92
C ASP A 112 -22.92 16.10 4.61
N TRP A 113 -21.80 15.60 4.10
CA TRP A 113 -21.13 16.17 2.92
C TRP A 113 -21.70 15.72 1.58
N ASN A 114 -22.47 14.62 1.56
CA ASN A 114 -23.02 14.03 0.34
C ASN A 114 -21.96 13.87 -0.78
N LEU A 115 -20.82 13.26 -0.44
CA LEU A 115 -19.70 13.09 -1.36
C LEU A 115 -20.10 12.22 -2.57
N ASN A 116 -19.68 12.64 -3.77
CA ASN A 116 -19.75 11.83 -4.97
C ASN A 116 -18.43 11.08 -5.20
N TYR A 117 -18.39 9.79 -4.86
CA TYR A 117 -17.18 8.97 -4.93
C TYR A 117 -16.68 8.75 -6.37
N GLY A 118 -17.59 8.66 -7.35
CA GLY A 118 -17.26 8.53 -8.77
C GLY A 118 -16.55 9.78 -9.29
N ASP A 119 -17.08 10.97 -8.99
CA ASP A 119 -16.44 12.24 -9.36
C ASP A 119 -15.08 12.41 -8.67
N MET A 120 -14.96 12.04 -7.40
CA MET A 120 -13.68 12.04 -6.68
C MET A 120 -12.64 11.12 -7.36
N ALA A 121 -13.02 9.89 -7.71
CA ALA A 121 -12.15 8.97 -8.42
C ALA A 121 -11.73 9.54 -9.79
N LYS A 122 -12.66 10.18 -10.50
CA LYS A 122 -12.46 10.78 -11.82
C LYS A 122 -11.44 11.91 -11.81
N ILE A 123 -11.50 12.81 -10.83
CA ILE A 123 -10.53 13.91 -10.69
C ILE A 123 -9.14 13.43 -10.28
N TRP A 124 -9.02 12.27 -9.63
CA TRP A 124 -7.72 11.70 -9.27
C TRP A 124 -7.03 10.97 -10.43
N ARG A 125 -7.72 10.70 -11.55
CA ARG A 125 -7.13 10.01 -12.73
C ARG A 125 -5.97 10.77 -13.36
N GLU A 126 -5.90 12.09 -13.18
CA GLU A 126 -4.89 12.96 -13.78
C GLU A 126 -4.41 14.02 -12.78
N GLY A 127 -3.25 14.63 -13.06
CA GLY A 127 -2.66 15.71 -12.25
C GLY A 127 -2.07 15.28 -10.90
N CYS A 128 -2.79 14.49 -10.11
CA CYS A 128 -2.37 14.09 -8.76
C CYS A 128 -1.25 13.02 -8.77
N ILE A 129 -0.65 12.78 -7.60
CA ILE A 129 0.46 11.82 -7.45
C ILE A 129 -0.01 10.37 -7.63
N ILE A 130 -1.23 10.04 -7.19
CA ILE A 130 -1.77 8.68 -7.22
C ILE A 130 -2.39 8.28 -8.56
N ARG A 131 -2.32 9.17 -9.56
CA ARG A 131 -2.92 8.99 -10.89
C ARG A 131 -2.52 7.66 -11.53
N ALA A 132 -3.50 6.94 -12.03
CA ALA A 132 -3.31 5.66 -12.71
C ALA A 132 -4.58 5.26 -13.47
N GLN A 133 -4.42 4.41 -14.50
CA GLN A 133 -5.55 3.73 -15.16
C GLN A 133 -6.44 2.95 -14.16
N PHE A 134 -5.86 2.52 -13.04
CA PHE A 134 -6.57 1.94 -11.90
C PHE A 134 -7.77 2.79 -11.43
N LEU A 135 -7.65 4.12 -11.43
CA LEU A 135 -8.71 5.00 -10.97
C LEU A 135 -9.89 5.07 -11.94
N GLN A 136 -9.69 4.71 -13.21
CA GLN A 136 -10.81 4.50 -14.12
C GLN A 136 -11.69 3.37 -13.62
N LYS A 137 -11.11 2.26 -13.11
CA LYS A 137 -11.89 1.14 -12.57
C LYS A 137 -12.71 1.51 -11.34
N ILE A 138 -12.19 2.37 -10.50
CA ILE A 138 -12.96 2.91 -9.37
C ILE A 138 -14.07 3.84 -9.87
N THR A 139 -13.79 4.67 -10.88
CA THR A 139 -14.80 5.55 -11.49
C THR A 139 -15.93 4.71 -12.08
N ASP A 140 -15.61 3.70 -12.90
CA ASP A 140 -16.57 2.79 -13.52
C ASP A 140 -17.46 2.12 -12.45
N ALA A 141 -16.86 1.62 -11.37
CA ALA A 141 -17.59 0.93 -10.28
C ALA A 141 -18.63 1.84 -9.59
N TYR A 142 -18.30 3.11 -9.35
CA TYR A 142 -19.23 4.08 -8.74
C TYR A 142 -20.20 4.69 -9.76
N GLU A 143 -19.87 4.72 -11.05
CA GLU A 143 -20.82 5.08 -12.11
C GLU A 143 -21.89 3.98 -12.28
N GLU A 144 -21.52 2.71 -12.13
CA GLU A 144 -22.46 1.58 -12.15
C GLU A 144 -23.30 1.50 -10.87
N ASN A 145 -22.67 1.64 -9.70
CA ASN A 145 -23.35 1.63 -8.40
C ASN A 145 -22.87 2.78 -7.51
N PRO A 146 -23.57 3.94 -7.53
CA PRO A 146 -23.22 5.09 -6.68
C PRO A 146 -23.26 4.79 -5.18
N GLU A 147 -24.07 3.80 -4.75
CA GLU A 147 -24.27 3.40 -3.36
C GLU A 147 -23.34 2.25 -2.92
N LEU A 148 -22.32 1.93 -3.73
CA LEU A 148 -21.36 0.86 -3.45
C LEU A 148 -20.69 1.07 -2.09
N LYS A 149 -20.97 0.17 -1.14
CA LYS A 149 -20.46 0.27 0.23
C LYS A 149 -18.99 -0.12 0.36
N ASN A 150 -18.49 -0.99 -0.51
CA ASN A 150 -17.08 -1.39 -0.50
C ASN A 150 -16.64 -1.74 -1.92
N LEU A 151 -15.47 -1.23 -2.34
CA LEU A 151 -14.91 -1.49 -3.66
C LEU A 151 -14.77 -2.98 -3.98
N MET A 152 -14.54 -3.83 -2.98
CA MET A 152 -14.40 -5.27 -3.19
C MET A 152 -15.70 -5.97 -3.62
N LEU A 153 -16.85 -5.29 -3.53
CA LEU A 153 -18.16 -5.84 -3.93
C LEU A 153 -18.49 -5.57 -5.39
N ASP A 154 -17.72 -4.72 -6.07
CA ASP A 154 -17.79 -4.55 -7.51
C ASP A 154 -17.16 -5.75 -8.24
N ASP A 155 -17.73 -6.11 -9.40
CA ASP A 155 -17.37 -7.34 -10.13
C ASP A 155 -15.91 -7.34 -10.61
N TYR A 156 -15.38 -6.18 -11.02
CA TYR A 156 -13.99 -6.09 -11.44
C TYR A 156 -13.04 -6.35 -10.27
N PHE A 157 -13.25 -5.68 -9.14
CA PHE A 157 -12.37 -5.84 -7.98
C PHE A 157 -12.53 -7.21 -7.32
N LYS A 158 -13.77 -7.73 -7.23
CA LYS A 158 -14.06 -9.07 -6.72
C LYS A 158 -13.30 -10.14 -7.50
N LYS A 159 -13.29 -10.08 -8.83
CA LYS A 159 -12.54 -11.01 -9.68
C LYS A 159 -11.04 -10.97 -9.38
N ILE A 160 -10.46 -9.79 -9.18
CA ILE A 160 -9.03 -9.67 -8.82
C ILE A 160 -8.77 -10.26 -7.44
N VAL A 161 -9.66 -10.04 -6.47
CA VAL A 161 -9.55 -10.64 -5.13
C VAL A 161 -9.58 -12.16 -5.24
N GLU A 162 -10.50 -12.73 -6.01
CA GLU A 162 -10.61 -14.17 -6.24
C GLU A 162 -9.34 -14.75 -6.87
N GLU A 163 -8.78 -14.08 -7.88
CA GLU A 163 -7.60 -14.54 -8.61
C GLU A 163 -6.29 -14.38 -7.81
N TYR A 164 -6.12 -13.27 -7.07
CA TYR A 164 -4.81 -12.86 -6.54
C TYR A 164 -4.64 -13.07 -5.03
N GLN A 165 -5.71 -13.40 -4.29
CA GLN A 165 -5.62 -13.57 -2.84
C GLN A 165 -4.64 -14.69 -2.41
N ASN A 166 -4.47 -15.74 -3.20
CA ASN A 166 -3.51 -16.80 -2.88
C ASN A 166 -2.07 -16.30 -3.07
N ASP A 167 -1.83 -15.49 -4.09
CA ASP A 167 -0.50 -14.94 -4.35
C ASP A 167 -0.06 -13.97 -3.25
N VAL A 168 -0.96 -13.14 -2.70
CA VAL A 168 -0.61 -12.29 -1.55
C VAL A 168 -0.34 -13.11 -0.29
N ARG A 169 -1.09 -14.20 -0.05
CA ARG A 169 -0.84 -15.11 1.09
C ARG A 169 0.53 -15.77 0.96
N ASP A 170 0.87 -16.28 -0.22
CA ASP A 170 2.17 -16.88 -0.51
C ASP A 170 3.31 -15.89 -0.27
N ILE A 171 3.18 -14.66 -0.80
CA ILE A 171 4.21 -13.62 -0.66
C ILE A 171 4.34 -13.13 0.78
N ALA A 172 3.24 -12.91 1.50
CA ALA A 172 3.29 -12.51 2.91
C ALA A 172 3.93 -13.61 3.77
N ALA A 173 3.54 -14.87 3.57
CA ALA A 173 4.13 -16.00 4.29
C ALA A 173 5.63 -16.17 3.97
N LEU A 174 6.02 -16.03 2.70
CA LEU A 174 7.42 -16.06 2.28
C LEU A 174 8.22 -14.94 2.95
N ALA A 175 7.70 -13.71 2.93
CA ALA A 175 8.35 -12.56 3.54
C ALA A 175 8.55 -12.75 5.05
N ILE A 176 7.53 -13.24 5.76
CA ILE A 176 7.62 -13.56 7.19
C ILE A 176 8.68 -14.63 7.46
N LYS A 177 8.68 -15.74 6.69
CA LYS A 177 9.69 -16.81 6.83
C LYS A 177 11.11 -16.30 6.56
N ALA A 178 11.26 -15.40 5.59
CA ALA A 178 12.54 -14.83 5.19
C ALA A 178 13.01 -13.67 6.08
N GLY A 179 12.22 -13.24 7.07
CA GLY A 179 12.53 -12.06 7.88
C GLY A 179 12.49 -10.74 7.10
N VAL A 180 11.77 -10.69 5.98
CA VAL A 180 11.60 -9.49 5.17
C VAL A 180 10.33 -8.78 5.60
N ALA A 181 10.46 -7.55 6.09
CA ALA A 181 9.32 -6.75 6.52
C ALA A 181 8.40 -6.39 5.32
N CYS A 182 7.13 -6.79 5.38
CA CYS A 182 6.12 -6.49 4.38
C CYS A 182 4.82 -5.93 4.98
N PRO A 183 4.87 -4.89 5.85
CA PRO A 183 3.72 -4.46 6.65
C PRO A 183 2.48 -4.13 5.79
N GLY A 184 2.66 -3.54 4.61
CA GLY A 184 1.55 -3.24 3.71
C GLY A 184 0.93 -4.44 2.98
N PHE A 185 1.59 -5.61 2.96
CA PHE A 185 1.01 -6.86 2.43
C PHE A 185 0.34 -7.69 3.54
N SER A 186 0.82 -7.56 4.78
CA SER A 186 0.32 -8.34 5.92
C SER A 186 -0.83 -7.68 6.69
N SER A 187 -1.10 -6.39 6.45
CA SER A 187 -2.11 -5.56 7.13
C SER A 187 -3.51 -5.63 6.56
#